data_AF-A0D098-F1
#
_entry.id   AF-A0D098-F1
#
_cell.length_a   1.000
_cell.length_b   1.000
_cell.length_c   1.000
_cell.angle_alpha   90.00
_cell.angle_beta   90.00
_cell.angle_gamma   90.00
#
_symmetry.space_group_name_H-M   'P 1'
#
loop_
_entity.id
_entity.type
_entity.pdbx_description
1 polymer ?
#
loop_
_entity_poly.entity_id
_entity_poly.type
_entity_poly.pdbx_seq_one_letter_code
_entity_poly.pdbx_strand_id
1 'polypeptide(L)'
;MKNFLIFIASLSQVLSQTANCVGMNSATCATNSGYCYWTGSACQLAECHKVTDVRACRSSTSGYLATQSKCKEITTVDPNFLNQCMENDQTTMMYAYARFPTDITQLYSTKTTSGYLVTTIMTAKYTSQYKYEILTVNILTASSAELLNIMNAYVQMQYDLVDPEIHPQYLEKAIYESMQAIRDDVTLTFSSTPNKKQDYYTVLWRMTDAYFLKLRSYQPFYISNKYLINFGFAHFNRITITLTSQLQSTQITWTTYADNGYLELLVIPAEQFGILGSLSDIIIIRPSKLDGSDASLSFTIRWLWSYDGTQPQSSANLYSLDKIEMNSFSSVMTAGCVTGSKYCQTGTITQSTTKAYMIGASSFPSQVSTSRYYSRCRLGRFTWTGSSNSCA
;
A
#
# COMPACT_ATOMS: atom_id res chain seq x y z
N MET A 1 46.67 26.55 -10.44
CA MET A 1 46.21 26.26 -9.06
C MET A 1 44.69 26.26 -8.88
N LYS A 2 43.91 27.21 -9.44
CA LYS A 2 42.43 27.22 -9.31
C LYS A 2 41.73 25.96 -9.88
N ASN A 3 42.24 25.39 -10.99
CA ASN A 3 41.64 24.18 -11.58
C ASN A 3 41.98 22.89 -10.81
N PHE A 4 43.00 22.89 -9.94
CA PHE A 4 43.38 21.73 -9.13
C PHE A 4 42.52 21.62 -7.86
N LEU A 5 42.09 22.76 -7.30
CA LEU A 5 41.19 22.80 -6.14
C LEU A 5 39.75 22.38 -6.49
N ILE A 6 39.28 22.66 -7.71
CA ILE A 6 37.98 22.17 -8.19
C ILE A 6 38.02 20.64 -8.37
N PHE A 7 39.15 20.09 -8.79
CA PHE A 7 39.31 18.64 -8.94
C PHE A 7 39.39 17.91 -7.58
N ILE A 8 39.99 18.52 -6.55
CA ILE A 8 40.02 17.98 -5.17
C ILE A 8 38.63 18.09 -4.51
N ALA A 9 37.85 19.13 -4.80
CA ALA A 9 36.45 19.24 -4.35
C ALA A 9 35.52 18.22 -5.02
N SER A 10 35.80 17.80 -6.27
CA SER A 10 35.11 16.69 -6.93
C SER A 10 35.63 15.30 -6.54
N LEU A 11 36.87 15.19 -6.05
CA LEU A 11 37.46 13.94 -5.53
C LEU A 11 37.08 13.65 -4.07
N SER A 12 36.60 14.64 -3.31
CA SER A 12 36.22 14.50 -1.91
C SER A 12 34.78 14.03 -1.67
N GLN A 13 34.05 13.60 -2.71
CA GLN A 13 32.72 12.98 -2.56
C GLN A 13 32.53 11.62 -3.27
N VAL A 14 33.61 10.94 -3.64
CA VAL A 14 33.59 9.47 -3.86
C VAL A 14 34.00 8.74 -2.58
N LEU A 15 33.61 9.28 -1.42
CA LEU A 15 33.70 8.53 -0.18
C LEU A 15 32.57 7.51 -0.20
N SER A 16 32.95 6.23 -0.32
CA SER A 16 32.10 5.10 0.04
C SER A 16 31.43 5.45 1.38
N GLN A 17 30.11 5.65 1.35
CA GLN A 17 29.33 5.80 2.56
C GLN A 17 29.27 4.40 3.18
N THR A 18 30.23 4.10 4.06
CA THR A 18 30.28 2.86 4.85
C THR A 18 29.70 3.05 6.26
N ALA A 19 29.12 4.23 6.54
CA ALA A 19 28.66 4.56 7.88
C ALA A 19 27.48 3.67 8.28
N ASN A 20 27.69 2.87 9.33
CA ASN A 20 26.65 2.09 9.98
C ASN A 20 25.76 3.02 10.82
N CYS A 21 24.44 2.86 10.75
CA CYS A 21 23.49 3.63 11.57
C CYS A 21 23.66 3.36 13.08
N VAL A 22 24.17 2.18 13.44
CA VAL A 22 24.37 1.79 14.85
C VAL A 22 25.36 2.75 15.52
N GLY A 23 24.93 3.35 16.63
CA GLY A 23 25.74 4.29 17.42
C GLY A 23 25.60 5.76 17.02
N MET A 24 24.85 6.06 15.96
CA MET A 24 24.49 7.45 15.65
C MET A 24 23.49 8.00 16.68
N ASN A 25 23.65 9.26 17.07
CA ASN A 25 22.69 9.97 17.92
C ASN A 25 21.53 10.51 17.08
N SER A 26 20.48 11.03 17.73
CA SER A 26 19.28 11.53 17.03
C SER A 26 19.60 12.60 15.97
N ALA A 27 20.49 13.54 16.31
CA ALA A 27 20.86 14.63 15.41
C ALA A 27 21.59 14.12 14.16
N THR A 28 22.58 13.24 14.33
CA THR A 28 23.35 12.69 13.20
C THR A 28 22.56 11.66 12.40
N CYS A 29 21.70 10.88 13.05
CA CYS A 29 20.84 9.91 12.39
C CYS A 29 19.84 10.57 11.43
N ALA A 30 19.27 11.70 11.84
CA ALA A 30 18.30 12.44 11.02
C ALA A 30 18.93 13.24 9.88
N THR A 31 20.24 13.55 9.95
CA THR A 31 20.90 14.49 9.03
C THR A 31 21.93 13.87 8.09
N ASN A 32 22.57 12.75 8.43
CA ASN A 32 23.80 12.32 7.73
C ASN A 32 23.69 11.09 6.83
N SER A 33 22.58 10.37 6.82
CA SER A 33 22.46 9.16 6.03
C SER A 33 21.03 9.04 5.55
N GLY A 34 20.77 9.38 4.28
CA GLY A 34 19.48 9.17 3.60
C GLY A 34 19.06 7.69 3.51
N TYR A 35 19.60 6.84 4.37
CA TYR A 35 19.36 5.41 4.50
C TYR A 35 19.33 4.97 5.99
N CYS A 36 19.35 5.91 6.95
CA CYS A 36 19.12 5.67 8.37
C CYS A 36 17.89 6.46 8.85
N TYR A 37 17.27 6.01 9.92
CA TYR A 37 16.18 6.72 10.59
C TYR A 37 16.22 6.54 12.11
N TRP A 38 15.68 7.53 12.83
CA TRP A 38 15.64 7.52 14.29
C TRP A 38 14.32 6.90 14.78
N THR A 39 14.38 5.90 15.66
CA THR A 39 13.19 5.23 16.22
C THR A 39 12.63 5.91 17.46
N GLY A 40 13.27 6.98 17.95
CA GLY A 40 13.01 7.58 19.26
C GLY A 40 14.06 7.19 20.31
N SER A 41 14.65 6.00 20.21
CA SER A 41 15.65 5.48 21.15
C SER A 41 16.98 5.09 20.51
N ALA A 42 16.98 4.72 19.22
CA ALA A 42 18.17 4.31 18.50
C ALA A 42 18.09 4.70 17.02
N CYS A 43 19.26 4.77 16.37
CA CYS A 43 19.36 4.93 14.94
C CYS A 43 19.39 3.56 14.24
N GLN A 44 18.54 3.38 13.23
CA GLN A 44 18.34 2.12 12.52
C GLN A 44 18.46 2.32 11.01
N LEU A 45 18.75 1.25 10.27
CA LEU A 45 18.76 1.28 8.80
C LEU A 45 17.34 1.37 8.27
N ALA A 46 17.11 2.29 7.32
CA ALA A 46 15.84 2.40 6.61
C ALA A 46 15.62 1.19 5.69
N GLU A 47 14.34 0.86 5.43
CA GLU A 47 13.99 -0.07 4.36
C GLU A 47 14.45 0.46 3.00
N CYS A 48 14.79 -0.45 2.08
CA CYS A 48 15.33 -0.08 0.77
C CYS A 48 14.44 0.93 0.04
N HIS A 49 13.12 0.76 0.10
CA HIS A 49 12.18 1.66 -0.54
C HIS A 49 12.10 3.05 0.09
N LYS A 50 12.54 3.21 1.34
CA LYS A 50 12.61 4.50 2.06
C LYS A 50 13.95 5.20 1.90
N VAL A 51 14.97 4.52 1.37
CA VAL A 51 16.28 5.11 1.11
C VAL A 51 16.15 6.24 0.09
N THR A 52 16.60 7.42 0.48
CA THR A 52 16.66 8.63 -0.33
C THR A 52 18.06 8.90 -0.91
N ASP A 53 19.13 8.32 -0.35
CA ASP A 53 20.48 8.39 -0.93
C ASP A 53 20.79 7.15 -1.79
N VAL A 54 20.69 7.31 -3.12
CA VAL A 54 20.97 6.24 -4.10
C VAL A 54 22.39 5.68 -3.97
N ARG A 55 23.37 6.45 -3.49
CA ARG A 55 24.75 5.97 -3.34
C ARG A 55 24.86 4.86 -2.31
N ALA A 56 23.93 4.81 -1.35
CA ALA A 56 23.91 3.76 -0.33
C ALA A 56 23.65 2.37 -0.94
N CYS A 57 22.94 2.29 -2.08
CA CYS A 57 22.58 1.04 -2.75
C CYS A 57 23.30 0.80 -4.09
N ARG A 58 24.26 1.65 -4.46
CA ARG A 58 25.10 1.46 -5.65
C ARG A 58 26.28 0.55 -5.36
N SER A 59 26.39 -0.54 -6.11
CA SER A 59 27.55 -1.45 -6.05
C SER A 59 28.82 -0.76 -6.57
N SER A 60 28.71 0.09 -7.60
CA SER A 60 29.83 0.82 -8.20
C SER A 60 30.53 1.80 -7.27
N THR A 61 29.84 2.29 -6.24
CA THR A 61 30.39 3.21 -5.24
C THR A 61 30.65 2.54 -3.89
N SER A 62 30.60 1.20 -3.83
CA SER A 62 30.69 0.43 -2.58
C SER A 62 29.74 0.98 -1.51
N GLY A 63 28.48 1.24 -1.89
CA GLY A 63 27.47 1.72 -0.96
C GLY A 63 27.25 0.75 0.21
N TYR A 64 27.05 1.25 1.43
CA TYR A 64 26.90 0.39 2.61
C TYR A 64 25.80 -0.67 2.43
N LEU A 65 24.63 -0.31 1.90
CA LEU A 65 23.54 -1.28 1.73
C LEU A 65 23.83 -2.30 0.62
N ALA A 66 24.56 -1.91 -0.43
CA ALA A 66 24.99 -2.81 -1.50
C ALA A 66 26.06 -3.79 -1.02
N THR A 67 27.09 -3.31 -0.31
CA THR A 67 28.16 -4.15 0.23
C THR A 67 27.66 -5.15 1.28
N GLN A 68 26.59 -4.81 2.00
CA GLN A 68 25.91 -5.70 2.93
C GLN A 68 24.86 -6.59 2.25
N SER A 69 24.76 -6.60 0.91
CA SER A 69 23.77 -7.36 0.13
C SER A 69 22.31 -7.10 0.55
N LYS A 70 22.00 -5.91 1.07
CA LYS A 70 20.66 -5.55 1.55
C LYS A 70 19.80 -4.91 0.46
N CYS A 71 20.33 -3.86 -0.14
CA CYS A 71 19.63 -3.09 -1.16
C CYS A 71 20.53 -2.92 -2.39
N LYS A 72 19.90 -2.79 -3.55
CA LYS A 72 20.55 -2.41 -4.80
C LYS A 72 19.80 -1.27 -5.46
N GLU A 73 20.48 -0.55 -6.33
CA GLU A 73 19.85 0.52 -7.11
C GLU A 73 18.75 -0.02 -8.03
N ILE A 74 17.71 0.79 -8.22
CA ILE A 74 16.69 0.49 -9.23
C ILE A 74 17.30 0.86 -10.58
N THR A 75 17.40 -0.11 -11.48
CA THR A 75 18.05 0.03 -12.80
C THR A 75 17.36 1.06 -13.69
N THR A 76 16.07 1.31 -13.48
CA THR A 76 15.30 2.35 -14.17
C THR A 76 14.47 3.09 -13.14
N VAL A 77 14.86 4.31 -12.82
CA VAL A 77 14.08 5.19 -11.95
C VAL A 77 12.84 5.62 -12.73
N ASP A 78 11.68 5.08 -12.37
CA ASP A 78 10.40 5.59 -12.87
C ASP A 78 10.20 6.99 -12.29
N PRO A 79 10.06 8.05 -13.11
CA PRO A 79 9.93 9.42 -12.62
C PRO A 79 8.67 9.65 -11.79
N ASN A 80 7.71 8.73 -11.82
CA ASN A 80 6.50 8.80 -11.01
C ASN A 80 6.73 8.40 -9.55
N PHE A 81 7.88 7.80 -9.20
CA PHE A 81 8.21 7.37 -7.84
C PHE A 81 9.48 8.01 -7.30
N LEU A 82 9.54 8.13 -5.98
CA LEU A 82 10.71 8.63 -5.24
C LEU A 82 11.74 7.54 -4.94
N ASN A 83 11.39 6.26 -5.12
CA ASN A 83 12.26 5.16 -4.74
C ASN A 83 13.61 5.24 -5.47
N GLN A 84 14.70 5.05 -4.72
CA GLN A 84 16.07 5.01 -5.27
C GLN A 84 16.67 3.61 -5.23
N CYS A 85 16.22 2.81 -4.27
CA CYS A 85 16.75 1.48 -3.99
C CYS A 85 15.62 0.46 -3.89
N MET A 86 15.93 -0.79 -4.24
CA MET A 86 15.09 -1.97 -4.04
C MET A 86 15.87 -3.03 -3.25
N GLU A 87 15.16 -4.00 -2.71
CA GLU A 87 15.78 -5.14 -2.02
C GLU A 87 16.69 -5.92 -2.98
N ASN A 88 17.83 -6.39 -2.47
CA ASN A 88 18.86 -7.00 -3.30
C ASN A 88 18.38 -8.29 -4.01
N ASP A 89 17.40 -8.98 -3.42
CA ASP A 89 16.80 -10.20 -3.96
C ASP A 89 15.70 -9.95 -5.01
N GLN A 90 15.30 -8.70 -5.25
CA GLN A 90 14.26 -8.35 -6.22
C GLN A 90 14.86 -8.02 -7.59
N THR A 91 14.23 -8.43 -8.68
CA THR A 91 14.66 -8.04 -10.03
C THR A 91 14.03 -6.73 -10.49
N THR A 92 12.91 -6.33 -9.89
CA THR A 92 12.17 -5.10 -10.17
C THR A 92 11.61 -4.52 -8.88
N MET A 93 11.28 -3.23 -8.87
CA MET A 93 10.62 -2.59 -7.73
C MET A 93 9.24 -3.23 -7.51
N MET A 94 8.96 -3.69 -6.30
CA MET A 94 7.63 -4.19 -5.94
C MET A 94 6.66 -3.02 -5.77
N TYR A 95 5.48 -3.10 -6.38
CA TYR A 95 4.46 -2.04 -6.30
C TYR A 95 3.99 -1.79 -4.86
N ALA A 96 4.01 -2.83 -4.01
CA ALA A 96 3.77 -2.75 -2.58
C ALA A 96 4.67 -1.72 -1.85
N TYR A 97 5.84 -1.39 -2.43
CA TYR A 97 6.84 -0.51 -1.85
C TYR A 97 7.05 0.79 -2.63
N ALA A 98 6.25 1.05 -3.68
CA ALA A 98 6.31 2.31 -4.39
C ALA A 98 6.02 3.50 -3.45
N ARG A 99 6.76 4.60 -3.62
CA ARG A 99 6.63 5.85 -2.88
C ARG A 99 6.41 6.99 -3.86
N PHE A 100 5.32 7.72 -3.66
CA PHE A 100 4.96 8.83 -4.52
C PHE A 100 5.64 10.12 -4.07
N PRO A 101 5.93 11.04 -5.01
CA PRO A 101 6.41 12.36 -4.69
C PRO A 101 5.41 13.09 -3.82
N THR A 102 5.86 13.59 -2.67
CA THR A 102 5.10 14.53 -1.85
C THR A 102 4.89 15.83 -2.64
N ASP A 103 3.69 16.41 -2.54
CA ASP A 103 3.45 17.76 -3.04
C ASP A 103 4.33 18.77 -2.29
N ILE A 104 5.30 19.37 -2.98
CA ILE A 104 6.23 20.34 -2.40
C ILE A 104 5.63 21.74 -2.26
N THR A 105 4.43 21.98 -2.83
CA THR A 105 3.78 23.30 -2.81
C THR A 105 2.94 23.52 -1.55
N GLN A 106 2.46 22.43 -0.92
CA GLN A 106 1.76 22.47 0.36
C GLN A 106 2.63 21.81 1.44
N LEU A 107 3.29 22.63 2.27
CA LEU A 107 4.24 22.14 3.28
C LEU A 107 3.57 21.70 4.59
N TYR A 108 2.26 21.89 4.74
CA TYR A 108 1.54 21.62 5.98
C TYR A 108 0.44 20.57 5.80
N SER A 109 0.39 19.61 6.72
CA SER A 109 -0.67 18.59 6.87
C SER A 109 -1.85 19.07 7.72
N THR A 110 -1.64 20.09 8.55
CA THR A 110 -2.63 20.60 9.52
C THR A 110 -3.63 21.57 8.91
N LYS A 111 -3.34 22.09 7.71
CA LYS A 111 -4.11 23.14 7.05
C LYS A 111 -4.33 22.82 5.57
N THR A 112 -5.42 23.34 5.04
CA THR A 112 -5.70 23.35 3.59
C THR A 112 -4.89 24.45 2.90
N THR A 113 -4.91 24.47 1.56
CA THR A 113 -4.21 25.52 0.79
C THR A 113 -4.75 26.92 1.08
N SER A 114 -6.05 27.05 1.36
CA SER A 114 -6.67 28.31 1.78
C SER A 114 -6.47 28.62 3.28
N GLY A 115 -5.81 27.74 4.04
CA GLY A 115 -5.41 27.97 5.43
C GLY A 115 -6.37 27.45 6.51
N TYR A 116 -7.43 26.73 6.14
CA TYR A 116 -8.36 26.15 7.13
C TYR A 116 -7.73 24.99 7.88
N LEU A 117 -7.91 24.93 9.20
CA LEU A 117 -7.43 23.81 10.01
C LEU A 117 -8.26 22.55 9.75
N VAL A 118 -7.60 21.42 9.56
CA VAL A 118 -8.26 20.12 9.35
C VAL A 118 -9.15 19.73 10.54
N THR A 119 -8.74 20.07 11.77
CA THR A 119 -9.54 19.83 12.98
C THR A 119 -10.85 20.61 13.00
N THR A 120 -10.86 21.81 12.41
CA THR A 120 -12.08 22.60 12.21
C THR A 120 -13.02 21.91 11.23
N ILE A 121 -12.48 21.39 10.11
CA ILE A 121 -13.27 20.66 9.11
C ILE A 121 -13.90 19.40 9.73
N MET A 122 -13.12 18.62 10.47
CA MET A 122 -13.55 17.38 11.13
C MET A 122 -14.72 17.59 12.11
N THR A 123 -14.80 18.76 12.73
CA THR A 123 -15.80 19.07 13.77
C THR A 123 -16.88 20.06 13.28
N ALA A 124 -16.83 20.45 12.01
CA ALA A 124 -17.73 21.43 11.45
C ALA A 124 -19.17 20.92 11.41
N LYS A 125 -20.11 21.75 11.87
CA LYS A 125 -21.55 21.49 11.70
C LYS A 125 -22.00 21.58 10.24
N TYR A 126 -21.39 22.48 9.46
CA TYR A 126 -21.65 22.69 8.04
C TYR A 126 -20.41 22.31 7.23
N THR A 127 -20.34 21.05 6.82
CA THR A 127 -19.18 20.45 6.13
C THR A 127 -19.08 20.84 4.66
N SER A 128 -20.19 21.14 4.00
CA SER A 128 -20.25 21.45 2.56
C SER A 128 -19.36 22.62 2.14
N GLN A 129 -19.12 23.60 3.04
CA GLN A 129 -18.23 24.73 2.77
C GLN A 129 -16.75 24.33 2.61
N TYR A 130 -16.36 23.16 3.10
CA TYR A 130 -14.98 22.69 3.12
C TYR A 130 -14.71 21.57 2.09
N LYS A 131 -15.69 21.17 1.28
CA LYS A 131 -15.60 20.00 0.39
C LYS A 131 -14.46 20.06 -0.63
N TYR A 132 -14.11 21.24 -1.12
CA TYR A 132 -12.93 21.41 -1.98
C TYR A 132 -11.65 21.62 -1.17
N GLU A 133 -11.77 22.19 0.02
CA GLU A 133 -10.64 22.51 0.90
C GLU A 133 -9.90 21.24 1.36
N ILE A 134 -10.65 20.22 1.80
CA ILE A 134 -10.08 18.95 2.29
C ILE A 134 -9.29 18.20 1.20
N LEU A 135 -9.60 18.41 -0.08
CA LEU A 135 -8.91 17.80 -1.22
C LEU A 135 -7.51 18.37 -1.46
N THR A 136 -7.16 19.47 -0.79
CA THR A 136 -5.88 20.17 -0.95
C THR A 136 -4.86 19.88 0.15
N VAL A 137 -5.20 19.03 1.12
CA VAL A 137 -4.31 18.70 2.25
C VAL A 137 -3.20 17.77 1.79
N ASN A 138 -1.98 18.02 2.25
CA ASN A 138 -0.83 17.15 1.97
C ASN A 138 -0.74 16.00 2.99
N ILE A 139 -1.33 14.85 2.64
CA ILE A 139 -1.40 13.67 3.50
C ILE A 139 -0.01 13.07 3.76
N LEU A 140 0.89 13.10 2.78
CA LEU A 140 2.21 12.47 2.87
C LEU A 140 3.18 13.19 3.83
N THR A 141 2.86 14.41 4.27
CA THR A 141 3.63 15.14 5.31
C THR A 141 3.07 14.99 6.71
N ALA A 142 1.92 14.33 6.86
CA ALA A 142 1.22 14.24 8.13
C ALA A 142 1.95 13.35 9.13
N SER A 143 2.08 13.82 10.37
CA SER A 143 2.32 12.95 11.52
C SER A 143 1.13 12.00 11.72
N SER A 144 1.31 10.92 12.50
CA SER A 144 0.23 9.94 12.70
C SER A 144 -1.05 10.58 13.25
N ALA A 145 -0.92 11.47 14.23
CA ALA A 145 -2.07 12.18 14.82
C ALA A 145 -2.79 13.07 13.80
N GLU A 146 -2.05 13.75 12.93
CA GLU A 146 -2.62 14.58 11.87
C GLU A 146 -3.29 13.73 10.79
N LEU A 147 -2.67 12.61 10.40
CA LEU A 147 -3.20 11.67 9.43
C LEU A 147 -4.58 11.17 9.86
N LEU A 148 -4.74 10.79 11.13
CA LEU A 148 -6.02 10.33 11.64
C LEU A 148 -7.10 11.42 11.58
N ASN A 149 -6.75 12.69 11.85
CA ASN A 149 -7.69 13.81 11.71
C ASN A 149 -8.09 14.04 10.25
N ILE A 150 -7.14 13.96 9.32
CA ILE A 150 -7.41 14.09 7.89
C ILE A 150 -8.36 12.99 7.43
N MET A 151 -8.05 11.72 7.73
CA MET A 151 -8.90 10.59 7.35
C MET A 151 -10.31 10.70 7.93
N ASN A 152 -10.44 11.12 9.19
CA ASN A 152 -11.76 11.35 9.81
C ASN A 152 -12.53 12.51 9.16
N ALA A 153 -11.85 13.58 8.71
CA ALA A 153 -12.51 14.65 7.97
C ALA A 153 -13.11 14.14 6.65
N TYR A 154 -12.39 13.31 5.88
CA TYR A 154 -12.93 12.67 4.67
C TYR A 154 -14.18 11.82 4.98
N VAL A 155 -14.14 11.04 6.06
CA VAL A 155 -15.28 10.21 6.48
C VAL A 155 -16.47 11.06 6.91
N GLN A 156 -16.23 12.14 7.68
CA GLN A 156 -17.28 13.05 8.13
C GLN A 156 -17.98 13.75 6.94
N MET A 157 -17.22 14.04 5.89
CA MET A 157 -17.69 14.76 4.70
C MET A 157 -18.20 13.83 3.59
N GLN A 158 -18.33 12.52 3.84
CA GLN A 158 -18.61 11.53 2.80
C GLN A 158 -19.80 11.88 1.89
N TYR A 159 -20.85 12.51 2.41
CA TYR A 159 -22.03 12.90 1.64
C TYR A 159 -21.81 14.17 0.80
N ASP A 160 -21.00 15.11 1.29
CA ASP A 160 -20.62 16.30 0.52
C ASP A 160 -19.63 15.97 -0.59
N LEU A 161 -18.79 14.94 -0.39
CA LEU A 161 -17.78 14.51 -1.35
C LEU A 161 -18.35 13.72 -2.53
N VAL A 162 -19.65 13.40 -2.52
CA VAL A 162 -20.39 12.80 -3.66
C VAL A 162 -20.61 13.84 -4.77
N ASP A 163 -20.41 15.13 -4.48
CA ASP A 163 -20.64 16.25 -5.40
C ASP A 163 -20.17 15.96 -6.84
N PRO A 164 -21.05 16.10 -7.86
CA PRO A 164 -20.72 15.83 -9.26
C PRO A 164 -19.44 16.51 -9.77
N GLU A 165 -19.09 17.68 -9.24
CA GLU A 165 -17.91 18.45 -9.65
C GLU A 165 -16.59 17.88 -9.11
N ILE A 166 -16.64 17.08 -8.04
CA ILE A 166 -15.46 16.42 -7.48
C ILE A 166 -15.18 15.15 -8.28
N HIS A 167 -14.08 15.10 -9.03
CA HIS A 167 -13.69 13.89 -9.75
C HIS A 167 -13.24 12.78 -8.77
N PRO A 168 -13.60 11.48 -8.98
CA PRO A 168 -13.22 10.39 -8.08
C PRO A 168 -11.72 10.26 -7.79
N GLN A 169 -10.87 10.70 -8.73
CA GLN A 169 -9.41 10.68 -8.59
C GLN A 169 -8.89 11.43 -7.34
N TYR A 170 -9.60 12.45 -6.85
CA TYR A 170 -9.18 13.19 -5.65
C TYR A 170 -9.34 12.33 -4.39
N LEU A 171 -10.41 11.55 -4.31
CA LEU A 171 -10.64 10.59 -3.24
C LEU A 171 -9.69 9.38 -3.35
N GLU A 172 -9.41 8.92 -4.57
CA GLU A 172 -8.38 7.89 -4.80
C GLU A 172 -7.02 8.34 -4.31
N LYS A 173 -6.60 9.56 -4.68
CA LYS A 173 -5.35 10.14 -4.19
C LYS A 173 -5.32 10.14 -2.67
N ALA A 174 -6.39 10.57 -2.01
CA ALA A 174 -6.45 10.60 -0.56
C ALA A 174 -6.33 9.21 0.10
N ILE A 175 -7.05 8.21 -0.42
CA ILE A 175 -6.95 6.81 0.04
C ILE A 175 -5.54 6.27 -0.20
N TYR A 176 -4.99 6.53 -1.38
CA TYR A 176 -3.66 6.09 -1.79
C TYR A 176 -2.56 6.66 -0.88
N GLU A 177 -2.55 7.97 -0.68
CA GLU A 177 -1.57 8.66 0.16
C GLU A 177 -1.71 8.26 1.63
N SER A 178 -2.95 8.07 2.11
CA SER A 178 -3.19 7.59 3.48
C SER A 178 -2.65 6.18 3.67
N MET A 179 -2.86 5.30 2.68
CA MET A 179 -2.34 3.94 2.71
C MET A 179 -0.82 3.91 2.70
N GLN A 180 -0.18 4.74 1.86
CA GLN A 180 1.27 4.90 1.84
C GLN A 180 1.80 5.41 3.20
N ALA A 181 1.14 6.42 3.78
CA ALA A 181 1.51 6.98 5.08
C ALA A 181 1.39 5.93 6.20
N ILE A 182 0.29 5.16 6.26
CA ILE A 182 0.11 4.07 7.24
C ILE A 182 1.17 2.97 7.06
N ARG A 183 1.51 2.62 5.82
CA ARG A 183 2.55 1.63 5.51
C ARG A 183 3.92 2.08 6.01
N ASP A 184 4.30 3.33 5.68
CA ASP A 184 5.64 3.85 5.90
C ASP A 184 5.87 4.38 7.33
N ASP A 185 4.82 4.64 8.10
CA ASP A 185 4.90 5.15 9.47
C ASP A 185 5.48 4.09 10.44
N VAL A 186 6.72 4.34 10.83
CA VAL A 186 7.46 3.53 11.79
C VAL A 186 6.85 3.62 13.19
N THR A 187 6.30 4.76 13.59
CA THR A 187 5.73 4.95 14.94
C THR A 187 4.50 4.09 15.15
N LEU A 188 3.64 3.94 14.12
CA LEU A 188 2.51 3.00 14.13
C LEU A 188 2.99 1.54 14.19
N THR A 189 4.11 1.25 13.55
CA THR A 189 4.70 -0.09 13.49
C THR A 189 5.35 -0.51 14.82
N PHE A 190 5.93 0.45 15.56
CA PHE A 190 6.61 0.25 16.84
C PHE A 190 5.77 0.61 18.08
N SER A 191 4.55 1.10 17.89
CA SER A 191 3.63 1.45 18.98
C SER A 191 3.49 0.30 19.99
N SER A 192 3.63 0.63 21.28
CA SER A 192 3.35 -0.28 22.39
C SER A 192 1.85 -0.52 22.59
N THR A 193 0.99 0.35 22.06
CA THR A 193 -0.46 0.17 22.04
C THR A 193 -0.82 -0.95 21.06
N PRO A 194 -1.45 -2.04 21.53
CA PRO A 194 -1.96 -3.09 20.65
C PRO A 194 -2.90 -2.52 19.59
N ASN A 195 -2.87 -3.10 18.39
CA ASN A 195 -3.81 -2.81 17.30
C ASN A 195 -3.82 -1.37 16.75
N LYS A 196 -2.88 -0.51 17.12
CA LYS A 196 -2.87 0.90 16.68
C LYS A 196 -2.90 1.08 15.16
N LYS A 197 -2.17 0.24 14.41
CA LYS A 197 -2.19 0.27 12.94
C LYS A 197 -3.55 -0.17 12.36
N GLN A 198 -4.26 -1.08 13.04
CA GLN A 198 -5.60 -1.54 12.64
C GLN A 198 -6.64 -0.43 12.80
N ASP A 199 -6.52 0.44 13.81
CA ASP A 199 -7.40 1.62 13.94
C ASP A 199 -7.33 2.49 12.69
N TYR A 200 -6.12 2.73 12.16
CA TYR A 200 -5.93 3.55 10.97
C TYR A 200 -6.49 2.87 9.72
N TYR A 201 -6.26 1.55 9.55
CA TYR A 201 -6.88 0.81 8.45
C TYR A 201 -8.41 0.78 8.55
N THR A 202 -8.97 0.77 9.76
CA THR A 202 -10.43 0.86 9.95
C THR A 202 -10.97 2.18 9.42
N VAL A 203 -10.30 3.31 9.70
CA VAL A 203 -10.70 4.61 9.14
C VAL A 203 -10.44 4.68 7.63
N LEU A 204 -9.33 4.11 7.14
CA LEU A 204 -9.05 3.99 5.71
C LEU A 204 -10.19 3.26 4.98
N TRP A 205 -10.71 2.17 5.54
CA TRP A 205 -11.84 1.45 4.95
C TRP A 205 -13.12 2.28 4.93
N ARG A 206 -13.36 3.12 5.94
CA ARG A 206 -14.46 4.08 5.91
C ARG A 206 -14.26 5.16 4.84
N MET A 207 -13.02 5.56 4.55
CA MET A 207 -12.74 6.43 3.39
C MET A 207 -13.03 5.71 2.07
N THR A 208 -12.72 4.41 1.95
CA THR A 208 -13.09 3.63 0.75
C THR A 208 -14.60 3.53 0.59
N ASP A 209 -15.37 3.46 1.68
CA ASP A 209 -16.83 3.50 1.62
C ASP A 209 -17.35 4.84 1.07
N ALA A 210 -16.77 5.96 1.52
CA ALA A 210 -17.08 7.30 0.98
C ALA A 210 -16.74 7.42 -0.51
N TYR A 211 -15.61 6.83 -0.94
CA TYR A 211 -15.22 6.77 -2.34
C TYR A 211 -16.21 5.95 -3.19
N PHE A 212 -16.64 4.78 -2.70
CA PHE A 212 -17.65 4.00 -3.42
C PHE A 212 -19.01 4.71 -3.48
N LEU A 213 -19.38 5.44 -2.44
CA LEU A 213 -20.56 6.31 -2.48
C LEU A 213 -20.44 7.36 -3.61
N LYS A 214 -19.27 7.98 -3.78
CA LYS A 214 -19.00 8.86 -4.92
C LYS A 214 -19.14 8.13 -6.26
N LEU A 215 -18.56 6.94 -6.40
CA LEU A 215 -18.60 6.18 -7.66
C LEU A 215 -20.03 5.83 -8.10
N ARG A 216 -20.92 5.49 -7.15
CA ARG A 216 -22.34 5.22 -7.42
C ARG A 216 -23.06 6.40 -8.07
N SER A 217 -22.65 7.63 -7.76
CA SER A 217 -23.20 8.86 -8.36
C SER A 217 -22.52 9.27 -9.67
N TYR A 218 -21.33 8.74 -9.95
CA TYR A 218 -20.47 9.24 -11.01
C TYR A 218 -20.72 8.55 -12.35
N GLN A 219 -20.56 7.21 -12.40
CA GLN A 219 -20.76 6.45 -13.64
C GLN A 219 -21.00 4.96 -13.37
N PRO A 220 -21.64 4.22 -14.31
CA PRO A 220 -22.03 2.84 -14.08
C PRO A 220 -20.87 1.82 -14.11
N PHE A 221 -19.65 2.28 -14.43
CA PHE A 221 -18.47 1.45 -14.48
C PHE A 221 -17.22 2.30 -14.29
N TYR A 222 -16.38 1.95 -13.34
CA TYR A 222 -15.16 2.66 -13.05
C TYR A 222 -14.05 1.65 -12.71
N ILE A 223 -12.88 1.80 -13.34
CA ILE A 223 -11.67 1.06 -12.99
C ILE A 223 -10.54 2.05 -12.87
N SER A 224 -9.77 1.91 -11.81
CA SER A 224 -8.51 2.65 -11.61
C SER A 224 -7.45 1.67 -11.14
N ASN A 225 -6.48 1.41 -12.03
CA ASN A 225 -5.32 0.60 -11.70
C ASN A 225 -4.19 1.52 -11.20
N LYS A 226 -3.81 1.39 -9.93
CA LYS A 226 -2.72 2.12 -9.27
C LYS A 226 -1.75 1.12 -8.65
N TYR A 227 -0.62 1.62 -8.15
CA TYR A 227 0.46 0.77 -7.65
C TYR A 227 0.12 0.09 -6.31
N LEU A 228 -0.34 0.84 -5.31
CA LEU A 228 -0.65 0.32 -3.97
C LEU A 228 -2.08 -0.20 -3.77
N ILE A 229 -3.05 0.30 -4.53
CA ILE A 229 -4.46 -0.13 -4.40
C ILE A 229 -5.18 0.10 -5.71
N ASN A 230 -5.76 -0.97 -6.26
CA ASN A 230 -6.59 -0.91 -7.45
C ASN A 230 -8.06 -0.84 -7.06
N PHE A 231 -8.83 -0.03 -7.77
CA PHE A 231 -10.26 0.17 -7.53
C PHE A 231 -11.08 -0.30 -8.72
N GLY A 232 -12.16 -1.03 -8.43
CA GLY A 232 -13.13 -1.47 -9.40
C GLY A 232 -14.55 -1.21 -8.92
N PHE A 233 -15.39 -0.75 -9.83
CA PHE A 233 -16.81 -0.52 -9.60
C PHE A 233 -17.59 -0.86 -10.87
N ALA A 234 -18.64 -1.66 -10.74
CA ALA A 234 -19.50 -2.02 -11.86
C ALA A 234 -20.93 -2.26 -11.39
N HIS A 235 -21.93 -1.81 -12.16
CA HIS A 235 -23.29 -2.31 -11.99
C HIS A 235 -23.34 -3.83 -12.25
N PHE A 236 -24.26 -4.53 -11.59
CA PHE A 236 -24.45 -5.97 -11.81
C PHE A 236 -24.83 -6.34 -13.26
N ASN A 237 -25.33 -5.41 -14.07
CA ASN A 237 -25.55 -5.68 -15.49
C ASN A 237 -24.26 -5.85 -16.31
N ARG A 238 -23.11 -5.41 -15.77
CA ARG A 238 -21.78 -5.67 -16.34
C ARG A 238 -21.18 -6.89 -15.68
N ILE A 239 -21.57 -8.06 -16.18
CA ILE A 239 -21.24 -9.41 -15.67
C ILE A 239 -19.76 -9.74 -15.41
N THR A 240 -18.82 -8.84 -15.70
CA THR A 240 -17.41 -9.03 -15.40
C THR A 240 -16.71 -7.70 -15.05
N ILE A 241 -15.74 -7.79 -14.14
CA ILE A 241 -14.78 -6.72 -13.84
C ILE A 241 -13.38 -7.34 -13.77
N THR A 242 -12.36 -6.62 -14.24
CA THR A 242 -10.96 -7.09 -14.20
C THR A 242 -10.07 -5.97 -13.72
N LEU A 243 -9.31 -6.19 -12.65
CA LEU A 243 -8.30 -5.28 -12.13
C LEU A 243 -6.91 -5.86 -12.38
N THR A 244 -5.98 -5.01 -12.80
CA THR A 244 -4.61 -5.40 -13.14
C THR A 244 -3.66 -4.79 -12.13
N SER A 245 -2.79 -5.64 -11.57
CA SER A 245 -1.73 -5.29 -10.63
C SER A 245 -0.36 -5.61 -11.26
N GLN A 246 0.71 -5.55 -10.47
CA GLN A 246 2.04 -5.94 -10.92
C GLN A 246 2.09 -7.44 -11.23
N LEU A 247 2.30 -7.77 -12.51
CA LEU A 247 2.48 -9.14 -13.00
C LEU A 247 1.30 -10.10 -12.74
N GLN A 248 0.12 -9.57 -12.44
CA GLN A 248 -1.08 -10.35 -12.19
C GLN A 248 -2.35 -9.55 -12.50
N SER A 249 -3.46 -10.26 -12.73
CA SER A 249 -4.78 -9.66 -12.85
C SER A 249 -5.85 -10.51 -12.18
N THR A 250 -6.81 -9.84 -11.58
CA THR A 250 -7.95 -10.47 -10.91
C THR A 250 -9.21 -10.12 -11.69
N GLN A 251 -9.90 -11.14 -12.18
CA GLN A 251 -11.19 -11.04 -12.84
C GLN A 251 -12.28 -11.63 -11.95
N ILE A 252 -13.37 -10.88 -11.76
CA ILE A 252 -14.58 -11.34 -11.10
C ILE A 252 -15.68 -11.40 -12.15
N THR A 253 -16.38 -12.53 -12.24
CA THR A 253 -17.45 -12.75 -13.23
C THR A 253 -18.67 -13.34 -12.55
N TRP A 254 -19.86 -12.85 -12.90
CA TRP A 254 -21.15 -13.33 -12.39
C TRP A 254 -22.17 -13.36 -13.53
N THR A 255 -23.19 -14.19 -13.45
CA THR A 255 -24.18 -14.34 -14.54
C THR A 255 -25.61 -14.06 -14.09
N THR A 256 -25.89 -14.15 -12.79
CA THR A 256 -27.22 -13.95 -12.23
C THR A 256 -27.15 -13.05 -11.01
N TYR A 257 -28.19 -12.23 -10.83
CA TYR A 257 -28.38 -11.35 -9.68
C TYR A 257 -29.88 -11.15 -9.48
N ALA A 258 -30.35 -11.23 -8.22
CA ALA A 258 -31.77 -11.13 -7.91
C ALA A 258 -32.28 -9.69 -8.00
N ASP A 259 -31.46 -8.74 -7.58
CA ASP A 259 -31.75 -7.31 -7.55
C ASP A 259 -30.67 -6.52 -8.26
N ASN A 260 -31.01 -5.32 -8.75
CA ASN A 260 -30.01 -4.37 -9.25
C ASN A 260 -29.09 -3.90 -8.12
N GLY A 261 -27.83 -3.67 -8.45
CA GLY A 261 -26.82 -3.27 -7.50
C GLY A 261 -25.46 -3.06 -8.15
N TYR A 262 -24.42 -3.02 -7.32
CA TYR A 262 -23.04 -2.74 -7.71
C TYR A 262 -22.10 -3.80 -7.13
N LEU A 263 -21.07 -4.13 -7.90
CA LEU A 263 -19.89 -4.80 -7.41
C LEU A 263 -18.79 -3.76 -7.17
N GLU A 264 -18.38 -3.63 -5.92
CA GLU A 264 -17.27 -2.81 -5.45
C GLU A 264 -16.07 -3.72 -5.17
N LEU A 265 -14.92 -3.39 -5.74
CA LEU A 265 -13.73 -4.24 -5.73
C LEU A 265 -12.49 -3.41 -5.37
N LEU A 266 -11.69 -3.93 -4.44
CA LEU A 266 -10.33 -3.45 -4.17
C LEU A 266 -9.36 -4.60 -4.39
N VAL A 267 -8.23 -4.34 -5.05
CA VAL A 267 -7.12 -5.30 -5.16
C VAL A 267 -5.85 -4.64 -4.63
N ILE A 268 -5.22 -5.29 -3.64
CA ILE A 268 -4.16 -4.70 -2.83
C ILE A 268 -3.01 -5.70 -2.68
N PRO A 269 -1.76 -5.32 -2.97
CA PRO A 269 -0.58 -6.14 -2.70
C PRO A 269 -0.53 -6.64 -1.25
N ALA A 270 -0.46 -7.96 -1.08
CA ALA A 270 -0.54 -8.61 0.23
C ALA A 270 0.67 -8.28 1.12
N GLU A 271 1.81 -7.98 0.50
CA GLU A 271 3.07 -7.62 1.15
C GLU A 271 2.97 -6.32 1.94
N GLN A 272 2.03 -5.43 1.61
CA GLN A 272 1.78 -4.20 2.38
C GLN A 272 1.29 -4.51 3.80
N PHE A 273 0.69 -5.68 4.00
CA PHE A 273 0.24 -6.18 5.30
C PHE A 273 1.19 -7.21 5.91
N GLY A 274 2.34 -7.44 5.28
CA GLY A 274 3.33 -8.40 5.73
C GLY A 274 2.95 -9.86 5.52
N ILE A 275 1.98 -10.13 4.63
CA ILE A 275 1.61 -11.49 4.24
C ILE A 275 2.60 -11.95 3.18
N LEU A 276 3.31 -13.05 3.46
CA LEU A 276 4.34 -13.58 2.57
C LEU A 276 3.93 -14.98 2.11
N GLY A 277 4.23 -15.30 0.85
CA GLY A 277 3.87 -16.59 0.24
C GLY A 277 2.44 -16.66 -0.29
N SER A 278 1.75 -15.52 -0.38
CA SER A 278 0.55 -15.39 -1.20
C SER A 278 0.91 -15.54 -2.66
N LEU A 279 0.04 -16.23 -3.40
CA LEU A 279 0.14 -16.30 -4.85
C LEU A 279 -0.51 -15.07 -5.49
N SER A 280 -1.62 -14.59 -4.91
CA SER A 280 -2.31 -13.39 -5.37
C SER A 280 -2.21 -12.22 -4.39
N ASP A 281 -2.54 -11.04 -4.90
CA ASP A 281 -2.96 -9.89 -4.08
C ASP A 281 -4.20 -10.20 -3.23
N ILE A 282 -4.45 -9.36 -2.22
CA ILE A 282 -5.68 -9.35 -1.45
C ILE A 282 -6.80 -8.76 -2.31
N ILE A 283 -7.92 -9.47 -2.40
CA ILE A 283 -9.08 -9.11 -3.21
C ILE A 283 -10.25 -8.84 -2.26
N ILE A 284 -10.61 -7.57 -2.07
CA ILE A 284 -11.76 -7.19 -1.24
C ILE A 284 -12.97 -6.99 -2.16
N ILE A 285 -13.98 -7.83 -1.98
CA ILE A 285 -15.20 -7.84 -2.77
C ILE A 285 -16.34 -7.34 -1.90
N ARG A 286 -17.14 -6.41 -2.41
CA ARG A 286 -18.36 -5.94 -1.78
C ARG A 286 -19.48 -5.81 -2.81
N PRO A 287 -20.42 -6.77 -2.84
CA PRO A 287 -21.67 -6.57 -3.55
C PRO A 287 -22.59 -5.66 -2.71
N SER A 288 -23.15 -4.64 -3.33
CA SER A 288 -24.04 -3.67 -2.69
C SER A 288 -25.31 -3.45 -3.51
N LYS A 289 -26.42 -3.15 -2.83
CA LYS A 289 -27.67 -2.72 -3.46
C LYS A 289 -27.55 -1.25 -3.92
N LEU A 290 -28.56 -0.78 -4.64
CA LEU A 290 -28.61 0.62 -5.11
C LEU A 290 -28.51 1.65 -3.97
N ASP A 291 -29.00 1.32 -2.77
CA ASP A 291 -28.93 2.15 -1.57
C ASP A 291 -27.60 2.03 -0.80
N GLY A 292 -26.70 1.16 -1.24
CA GLY A 292 -25.41 0.91 -0.61
C GLY A 292 -25.39 -0.12 0.51
N SER A 293 -26.54 -0.69 0.86
CA SER A 293 -26.62 -1.83 1.76
C SER A 293 -26.06 -3.10 1.10
N ASP A 294 -25.78 -4.11 1.92
CA ASP A 294 -25.21 -5.38 1.48
C ASP A 294 -26.15 -6.14 0.51
N ALA A 295 -25.59 -6.64 -0.60
CA ALA A 295 -26.30 -7.44 -1.60
C ALA A 295 -25.73 -8.86 -1.70
N SER A 296 -26.58 -9.82 -2.07
CA SER A 296 -26.15 -11.19 -2.38
C SER A 296 -25.78 -11.29 -3.87
N LEU A 297 -24.56 -11.75 -4.16
CA LEU A 297 -24.08 -12.00 -5.51
C LEU A 297 -23.35 -13.33 -5.59
N SER A 298 -23.61 -14.10 -6.65
CA SER A 298 -22.90 -15.34 -6.97
C SER A 298 -21.92 -15.11 -8.11
N PHE A 299 -20.62 -15.30 -7.85
CA PHE A 299 -19.55 -14.99 -8.80
C PHE A 299 -18.42 -16.03 -8.78
N THR A 300 -17.53 -15.96 -9.76
CA THR A 300 -16.26 -16.69 -9.81
C THR A 300 -15.09 -15.71 -9.78
N ILE A 301 -14.01 -16.09 -9.10
CA ILE A 301 -12.74 -15.36 -9.10
C ILE A 301 -11.78 -16.07 -10.04
N ARG A 302 -11.20 -15.35 -10.99
CA ARG A 302 -10.12 -15.81 -11.85
C ARG A 302 -8.89 -14.94 -11.60
N TRP A 303 -7.82 -15.58 -11.13
CA TRP A 303 -6.52 -14.95 -10.93
C TRP A 303 -5.59 -15.40 -12.06
N LEU A 304 -5.02 -14.44 -12.77
CA LEU A 304 -4.05 -14.68 -13.84
C LEU A 304 -2.71 -14.11 -13.41
N TRP A 305 -1.63 -14.81 -13.75
CA TRP A 305 -0.27 -14.36 -13.49
C TRP A 305 0.53 -14.24 -14.78
N SER A 306 1.50 -13.33 -14.79
CA SER A 306 2.47 -13.20 -15.88
C SER A 306 3.91 -13.39 -15.41
N TYR A 307 4.16 -13.51 -14.11
CA TYR A 307 5.51 -13.78 -13.57
C TYR A 307 5.91 -15.25 -13.79
N ASP A 308 7.22 -15.53 -13.80
CA ASP A 308 7.80 -16.87 -14.05
C ASP A 308 8.32 -17.55 -12.77
N GLY A 309 7.91 -17.05 -11.60
CA GLY A 309 8.26 -17.58 -10.28
C GLY A 309 7.48 -18.85 -9.90
N THR A 310 7.40 -19.16 -8.61
CA THR A 310 6.68 -20.34 -8.10
C THR A 310 5.21 -20.32 -8.54
N GLN A 311 4.79 -21.37 -9.26
CA GLN A 311 3.43 -21.53 -9.75
C GLN A 311 2.71 -22.72 -9.11
N PRO A 312 1.39 -22.62 -8.89
CA PRO A 312 0.59 -23.79 -8.55
C PRO A 312 0.58 -24.77 -9.72
N GLN A 313 0.75 -26.07 -9.46
CA GLN A 313 0.84 -27.07 -10.54
C GLN A 313 -0.54 -27.45 -11.11
N SER A 314 -1.55 -27.61 -10.27
CA SER A 314 -2.91 -28.03 -10.66
C SER A 314 -4.02 -27.38 -9.85
N SER A 315 -3.71 -26.92 -8.63
CA SER A 315 -4.67 -26.29 -7.74
C SER A 315 -4.01 -25.29 -6.81
N ALA A 316 -4.81 -24.34 -6.34
CA ALA A 316 -4.48 -23.41 -5.26
C ALA A 316 -5.67 -23.27 -4.31
N ASN A 317 -5.45 -22.85 -3.07
CA ASN A 317 -6.53 -22.62 -2.11
C ASN A 317 -6.92 -21.15 -2.08
N LEU A 318 -8.22 -20.89 -2.12
CA LEU A 318 -8.80 -19.58 -1.82
C LEU A 318 -8.98 -19.48 -0.31
N TYR A 319 -8.38 -18.45 0.28
CA TYR A 319 -8.54 -18.10 1.69
C TYR A 319 -9.41 -16.86 1.82
N SER A 320 -10.29 -16.87 2.82
CA SER A 320 -10.92 -15.64 3.32
C SER A 320 -10.13 -15.13 4.52
N LEU A 321 -10.07 -13.81 4.66
CA LEU A 321 -9.43 -13.15 5.79
C LEU A 321 -10.27 -11.98 6.31
N ASP A 322 -10.05 -11.63 7.57
CA ASP A 322 -10.60 -10.41 8.15
C ASP A 322 -9.85 -9.20 7.58
N LYS A 323 -10.57 -8.27 6.95
CA LYS A 323 -9.97 -7.08 6.30
C LYS A 323 -9.41 -6.05 7.29
N ILE A 324 -9.80 -6.11 8.56
CA ILE A 324 -9.32 -5.23 9.63
C ILE A 324 -8.10 -5.87 10.29
N GLU A 325 -8.22 -7.14 10.66
CA GLU A 325 -7.16 -7.81 11.42
C GLU A 325 -6.03 -8.36 10.54
N MET A 326 -6.35 -8.77 9.30
CA MET A 326 -5.44 -9.37 8.31
C MET A 326 -4.58 -10.52 8.86
N ASN A 327 -5.05 -11.23 9.89
CA ASN A 327 -4.25 -12.17 10.70
C ASN A 327 -4.75 -13.62 10.66
N SER A 328 -6.02 -13.82 10.31
CA SER A 328 -6.72 -15.10 10.41
C SER A 328 -7.20 -15.50 9.04
N PHE A 329 -6.72 -16.64 8.56
CA PHE A 329 -7.02 -17.17 7.24
C PHE A 329 -7.88 -18.41 7.39
N SER A 330 -9.01 -18.44 6.71
CA SER A 330 -9.87 -19.63 6.63
C SER A 330 -9.92 -20.11 5.19
N SER A 331 -9.61 -21.39 4.97
CA SER A 331 -9.77 -21.99 3.64
C SER A 331 -11.25 -21.99 3.26
N VAL A 332 -11.56 -21.45 2.08
CA VAL A 332 -12.92 -21.37 1.55
C VAL A 332 -13.14 -22.51 0.58
N MET A 333 -12.24 -22.66 -0.39
CA MET A 333 -12.32 -23.70 -1.41
C MET A 333 -10.99 -23.84 -2.15
N THR A 334 -10.88 -24.91 -2.94
CA THR A 334 -9.77 -25.10 -3.88
C THR A 334 -10.15 -24.54 -5.26
N ALA A 335 -9.29 -23.69 -5.80
CA ALA A 335 -9.34 -23.18 -7.17
C ALA A 335 -8.55 -24.11 -8.11
N GLY A 336 -9.13 -24.42 -9.27
CA GLY A 336 -8.46 -25.19 -10.31
C GLY A 336 -7.50 -24.30 -11.10
N CYS A 337 -6.27 -24.77 -11.33
CA CYS A 337 -5.23 -24.02 -12.01
C CYS A 337 -4.84 -24.65 -13.35
N VAL A 338 -4.66 -23.82 -14.37
CA VAL A 338 -4.23 -24.20 -15.71
C VAL A 338 -2.90 -23.52 -15.99
N THR A 339 -1.81 -24.21 -15.63
CA THR A 339 -0.43 -23.67 -15.69
C THR A 339 -0.04 -23.22 -17.09
N GLY A 340 -0.43 -23.96 -18.14
CA GLY A 340 -0.14 -23.59 -19.53
C GLY A 340 -0.77 -22.28 -19.98
N SER A 341 -1.90 -21.90 -19.38
CA SER A 341 -2.62 -20.64 -19.63
C SER A 341 -2.47 -19.63 -18.49
N LYS A 342 -1.59 -19.91 -17.53
CA LYS A 342 -1.23 -19.06 -16.39
C LYS A 342 -2.42 -18.47 -15.60
N TYR A 343 -3.41 -19.30 -15.24
CA TYR A 343 -4.51 -18.85 -14.37
C TYR A 343 -5.01 -19.91 -13.38
N CYS A 344 -5.59 -19.45 -12.27
CA CYS A 344 -6.45 -20.26 -11.38
C CYS A 344 -7.85 -19.66 -11.34
N GLN A 345 -8.86 -20.52 -11.25
CA GLN A 345 -10.25 -20.12 -11.19
C GLN A 345 -11.00 -20.86 -10.08
N THR A 346 -11.80 -20.14 -9.32
CA THR A 346 -12.66 -20.70 -8.27
C THR A 346 -13.93 -21.31 -8.87
N GLY A 347 -14.59 -22.17 -8.11
CA GLY A 347 -16.02 -22.42 -8.32
C GLY A 347 -16.85 -21.16 -8.02
N THR A 348 -18.18 -21.28 -8.16
CA THR A 348 -19.11 -20.20 -7.80
C THR A 348 -19.11 -19.97 -6.30
N ILE A 349 -18.91 -18.71 -5.90
CA ILE A 349 -18.96 -18.22 -4.53
C ILE A 349 -20.19 -17.33 -4.42
N THR A 350 -21.02 -17.57 -3.41
CA THR A 350 -22.13 -16.66 -3.06
C THR A 350 -21.74 -15.85 -1.84
N GLN A 351 -21.81 -14.54 -1.96
CA GLN A 351 -21.41 -13.60 -0.93
C GLN A 351 -22.50 -12.56 -0.73
N SER A 352 -22.84 -12.28 0.52
CA SER A 352 -23.86 -11.28 0.89
C SER A 352 -23.31 -10.08 1.65
N THR A 353 -22.05 -10.10 2.07
CA THR A 353 -21.41 -9.04 2.87
C THR A 353 -20.01 -8.80 2.37
N THR A 354 -19.35 -7.70 2.73
CA THR A 354 -17.95 -7.46 2.32
C THR A 354 -17.02 -8.59 2.79
N LYS A 355 -16.21 -9.15 1.89
CA LYS A 355 -15.21 -10.19 2.20
C LYS A 355 -13.89 -9.89 1.52
N ALA A 356 -12.80 -10.23 2.20
CA ALA A 356 -11.46 -10.20 1.63
C ALA A 356 -10.99 -11.63 1.35
N TYR A 357 -10.39 -11.82 0.18
CA TYR A 357 -9.89 -13.09 -0.30
C TYR A 357 -8.42 -13.00 -0.72
N MET A 358 -7.77 -14.15 -0.77
CA MET A 358 -6.40 -14.31 -1.28
C MET A 358 -6.18 -15.75 -1.74
N ILE A 359 -5.36 -15.97 -2.76
CA ILE A 359 -5.01 -17.31 -3.27
C ILE A 359 -3.64 -17.72 -2.73
N GLY A 360 -3.53 -18.98 -2.27
CA GLY A 360 -2.34 -19.57 -1.66
C GLY A 360 -2.05 -21.01 -2.09
N ALA A 361 -0.82 -21.47 -1.88
CA ALA A 361 -0.34 -22.74 -2.44
C ALA A 361 -0.91 -24.01 -1.80
N SER A 362 -1.15 -24.08 -0.48
CA SER A 362 -1.97 -25.16 0.14
C SER A 362 -2.11 -25.09 1.67
N SER A 363 -1.24 -24.37 2.38
CA SER A 363 -1.44 -24.04 3.80
C SER A 363 -0.84 -22.68 4.14
N PHE A 364 -1.65 -21.79 4.70
CA PHE A 364 -1.18 -20.62 5.43
C PHE A 364 -1.17 -20.98 6.92
N PRO A 365 -0.02 -21.41 7.51
CA PRO A 365 0.08 -21.42 8.97
C PRO A 365 -0.19 -19.99 9.45
N SER A 366 -0.90 -19.81 10.57
CA SER A 366 -1.18 -18.48 11.11
C SER A 366 0.14 -17.73 11.28
N GLN A 367 0.44 -16.84 10.32
CA GLN A 367 1.78 -16.27 10.23
C GLN A 367 2.03 -15.18 11.29
N VAL A 368 1.09 -15.02 12.23
CA VAL A 368 1.05 -13.95 13.23
C VAL A 368 2.30 -13.90 14.10
N SER A 369 2.99 -15.01 14.35
CA SER A 369 4.24 -15.01 15.12
C SER A 369 5.50 -14.86 14.26
N THR A 370 5.54 -15.40 13.03
CA THR A 370 6.77 -15.48 12.21
C THR A 370 6.79 -14.59 10.96
N SER A 371 5.67 -14.37 10.25
CA SER A 371 5.64 -13.37 9.16
C SER A 371 5.58 -11.95 9.68
N ARG A 372 5.05 -11.75 10.91
CA ARG A 372 5.36 -10.53 11.65
C ARG A 372 6.87 -10.37 11.66
N TYR A 373 7.69 -11.33 12.10
CA TYR A 373 9.15 -11.16 12.10
C TYR A 373 9.81 -10.91 10.72
N TYR A 374 9.35 -11.57 9.66
CA TYR A 374 9.98 -11.43 8.34
C TYR A 374 9.53 -10.19 7.56
N SER A 375 8.23 -9.86 7.59
CA SER A 375 7.73 -8.56 7.10
C SER A 375 8.30 -7.43 7.94
N ARG A 376 8.52 -7.62 9.24
CA ARG A 376 9.25 -6.69 10.10
C ARG A 376 10.73 -6.51 9.70
N CYS A 377 11.36 -7.42 8.97
CA CYS A 377 12.71 -7.17 8.41
C CYS A 377 12.68 -6.42 7.09
N ARG A 378 11.78 -6.81 6.19
CA ARG A 378 11.55 -6.09 4.92
C ARG A 378 10.88 -4.73 5.13
N LEU A 379 10.21 -4.54 6.27
CA LEU A 379 9.57 -3.30 6.73
C LEU A 379 10.37 -2.61 7.87
N GLY A 380 11.66 -2.93 8.05
CA GLY A 380 12.61 -2.09 8.83
C GLY A 380 12.55 -2.14 10.37
N ARG A 381 11.81 -3.08 10.97
CA ARG A 381 11.59 -3.26 12.42
C ARG A 381 12.62 -4.16 13.14
N PHE A 382 13.41 -4.96 12.42
CA PHE A 382 14.52 -5.75 12.98
C PHE A 382 15.85 -5.36 12.34
N THR A 383 16.93 -5.50 13.12
CA THR A 383 18.26 -5.14 12.63
C THR A 383 18.76 -6.31 11.79
N TRP A 384 18.98 -6.07 10.51
CA TRP A 384 19.69 -7.05 9.68
C TRP A 384 21.06 -7.34 10.28
N THR A 385 21.26 -8.55 10.81
CA THR A 385 22.57 -8.99 11.31
C THR A 385 23.37 -9.50 10.10
N GLY A 386 24.45 -8.80 9.77
CA GLY A 386 25.13 -8.83 8.47
C GLY A 386 25.86 -10.12 8.09
N SER A 387 25.52 -11.27 8.67
CA SER A 387 26.21 -12.54 8.39
C SER A 387 25.34 -13.69 7.86
N SER A 388 24.00 -13.59 7.83
CA SER A 388 23.21 -14.79 7.49
C SER A 388 21.78 -14.62 6.93
N ASN A 389 21.40 -13.48 6.34
CA ASN A 389 20.01 -13.27 5.89
C ASN A 389 18.97 -13.56 6.99
N SER A 390 19.37 -13.37 8.25
CA SER A 390 18.53 -13.67 9.41
C SER A 390 18.09 -12.39 10.12
N CYS A 391 16.83 -12.44 10.54
CA CYS A 391 16.11 -11.39 11.23
C CYS A 391 16.31 -11.52 12.74
N ALA A 392 16.88 -10.50 13.40
CA ALA A 392 17.05 -10.45 14.85
C ALA A 392 16.39 -9.23 15.47
#